data_AF-A0A081PCG2-F1
#
_entry.id   AF-A0A081PCG2-F1
#
_cell.length_a   1.000
_cell.length_b   1.000
_cell.length_c   1.000
_cell.angle_alpha   90.00
_cell.angle_beta   90.00
_cell.angle_gamma   90.00
#
_symmetry.space_group_name_H-M   'P 1'
#
loop_
_entity.id
_entity.type
_entity.pdbx_description
1 polymer ?
#
loop_
_entity_poly.entity_id
_entity_poly.type
_entity_poly.pdbx_seq_one_letter_code
_entity_poly.pdbx_strand_id
1 'polypeptide(L)'
;MGRILKLKDFEPKGSHHIFLDANILIYAFAPLANYKIQIQEQITKFLESARKVNASLYVTSLVLSEVYNVLLSASFDNWKASRMTAHSLNLKKDFRPTEEFKDSTLAINSAIKNILKLASPFPDNFNNSDAEIISKMCYYADYNDCCFLELAQQKNWMIFTRDNDIINHPMRTIDIITNLG
;
A
#
# COMPACT_ATOMS: atom_id res chain seq x y z
N MET A 1 16.20 -14.97 8.25
CA MET A 1 14.79 -14.54 8.17
C MET A 1 14.67 -13.27 9.02
N GLY A 2 14.16 -12.18 8.43
CA GLY A 2 14.02 -10.93 9.17
C GLY A 2 12.88 -10.97 10.19
N ARG A 3 12.90 -10.04 11.13
CA ARG A 3 12.01 -10.00 12.29
C ARG A 3 10.63 -9.49 11.90
N ILE A 4 9.61 -9.92 12.65
CA ILE A 4 8.28 -9.31 12.60
C ILE A 4 8.18 -8.37 13.80
N LEU A 5 8.09 -7.08 13.51
CA LEU A 5 8.04 -5.99 14.49
C LEU A 5 6.58 -5.53 14.61
N LYS A 6 5.99 -5.76 15.78
CA LYS A 6 4.63 -5.28 16.06
C LYS A 6 4.65 -3.75 16.13
N LEU A 7 3.71 -3.11 15.44
CA LEU A 7 3.62 -1.65 15.31
C LEU A 7 3.59 -0.95 16.68
N LYS A 8 2.90 -1.55 17.65
CA LYS A 8 2.76 -1.02 19.02
C LYS A 8 4.08 -1.04 19.82
N ASP A 9 5.03 -1.90 19.44
CA ASP A 9 6.27 -2.16 20.16
C ASP A 9 7.49 -1.60 19.39
N PHE A 10 7.27 -0.92 18.26
CA PHE A 10 8.31 -0.44 17.37
C PHE A 10 8.33 1.08 17.29
N GLU A 11 9.48 1.67 17.65
CA GLU A 11 9.73 3.11 17.51
C GLU A 11 10.62 3.38 16.28
N PRO A 12 10.16 4.21 15.33
CA PRO A 12 10.97 4.56 14.18
C PRO A 12 12.17 5.44 14.59
N LYS A 13 13.26 5.33 13.85
CA LYS A 13 14.49 6.12 14.01
C LYS A 13 14.86 6.74 12.67
N GLY A 14 15.59 7.86 12.69
CA GLY A 14 16.00 8.54 11.46
C GLY A 14 16.85 7.70 10.51
N SER A 15 17.54 6.68 11.03
CA SER A 15 18.31 5.71 10.23
C SER A 15 17.46 4.61 9.58
N HIS A 16 16.15 4.55 9.86
CA HIS A 16 15.28 3.53 9.26
C HIS A 16 14.86 3.93 7.85
N HIS A 17 14.94 2.96 6.96
CA HIS A 17 14.43 3.00 5.60
C HIS A 17 13.24 2.05 5.50
N ILE A 18 12.06 2.60 5.22
CA ILE A 18 10.79 1.90 5.31
C ILE A 18 10.08 2.01 3.97
N PHE A 19 9.84 0.87 3.35
CA PHE A 19 8.98 0.72 2.19
C PHE A 19 7.52 0.62 2.64
N LEU A 20 6.66 1.47 2.08
CA LEU A 20 5.24 1.51 2.42
C LEU A 20 4.44 0.69 1.41
N ASP A 21 3.76 -0.32 1.91
CA ASP A 21 2.82 -1.12 1.13
C ASP A 21 1.52 -0.36 0.83
N ALA A 22 0.84 -0.70 -0.27
CA ALA A 22 -0.41 -0.11 -0.71
C ALA A 22 -1.51 -0.23 0.35
N ASN A 23 -1.62 -1.39 1.03
CA ASN A 23 -2.64 -1.57 2.07
C ASN A 23 -2.51 -0.55 3.22
N ILE A 24 -1.28 -0.20 3.63
CA ILE A 24 -1.01 0.81 4.66
C ILE A 24 -1.48 2.19 4.19
N LEU A 25 -1.17 2.54 2.95
CA LEU A 25 -1.52 3.83 2.38
C LEU A 25 -3.04 3.95 2.20
N ILE A 26 -3.72 2.89 1.82
CA ILE A 26 -5.19 2.84 1.74
C ILE A 26 -5.78 3.09 3.14
N TYR A 27 -5.28 2.43 4.20
CA TYR A 27 -5.75 2.73 5.55
C TYR A 27 -5.49 4.17 5.98
N ALA A 28 -4.35 4.74 5.61
CA ALA A 28 -3.97 6.09 6.03
C ALA A 28 -4.73 7.20 5.28
N PHE A 29 -5.00 7.02 3.98
CA PHE A 29 -5.46 8.09 3.09
C PHE A 29 -6.83 7.86 2.47
N ALA A 30 -7.44 6.69 2.62
CA ALA A 30 -8.81 6.45 2.19
C ALA A 30 -9.81 6.81 3.30
N PRO A 31 -10.94 7.46 2.96
CA PRO A 31 -12.08 7.53 3.87
C PRO A 31 -12.72 6.14 3.95
N LEU A 32 -12.23 5.29 4.83
CA LEU A 32 -12.86 4.00 5.11
C LEU A 32 -14.13 4.24 5.93
N ALA A 33 -15.23 3.58 5.56
CA ALA A 33 -16.42 3.53 6.41
C ALA A 33 -16.03 3.03 7.82
N ASN A 34 -16.70 3.55 8.85
CA ASN A 34 -16.46 3.52 10.32
C ASN A 34 -15.83 2.27 10.99
N TYR A 35 -15.59 1.16 10.31
CA TYR A 35 -15.25 -0.13 10.91
C TYR A 35 -13.78 -0.33 11.30
N LYS A 36 -12.85 0.58 10.99
CA LYS A 36 -11.40 0.37 11.27
C LYS A 36 -10.65 1.62 11.78
N ILE A 37 -11.34 2.53 12.47
CA ILE A 37 -10.76 3.79 12.99
C ILE A 37 -9.49 3.54 13.82
N GLN A 38 -9.51 2.58 14.76
CA GLN A 38 -8.34 2.28 15.60
C GLN A 38 -7.10 1.87 14.80
N ILE A 39 -7.29 1.13 13.70
CA ILE A 39 -6.19 0.68 12.85
C ILE A 39 -5.63 1.87 12.07
N GLN A 40 -6.52 2.70 11.52
CA GLN A 40 -6.14 3.93 10.85
C GLN A 40 -5.34 4.84 11.79
N GLU A 41 -5.80 5.04 13.02
CA GLU A 41 -5.10 5.83 14.05
C GLU A 41 -3.70 5.28 14.36
N GLN A 42 -3.56 3.96 14.51
CA GLN A 42 -2.26 3.35 14.75
C GLN A 42 -1.30 3.59 13.58
N ILE A 43 -1.78 3.40 12.34
CA ILE A 43 -0.99 3.60 11.13
C ILE A 43 -0.59 5.06 10.97
N THR A 44 -1.53 6.01 11.08
CA THR A 44 -1.25 7.44 10.92
C THR A 44 -0.31 7.94 12.01
N LYS A 45 -0.49 7.53 13.27
CA LYS A 45 0.40 7.87 14.37
C LYS A 45 1.83 7.35 14.16
N PHE A 46 1.97 6.14 13.61
CA PHE A 46 3.29 5.61 13.27
C PHE A 46 3.96 6.42 12.15
N LEU A 47 3.23 6.70 11.05
CA LEU A 47 3.75 7.49 9.93
C LEU A 47 4.16 8.90 10.37
N GLU A 48 3.39 9.53 11.26
CA GLU A 48 3.75 10.81 11.87
C GLU A 48 5.02 10.72 12.71
N SER A 49 5.16 9.67 13.51
CA SER A 49 6.35 9.44 14.35
C SER A 49 7.58 9.23 13.48
N ALA A 50 7.47 8.43 12.41
CA ALA A 50 8.53 8.20 11.44
C ALA A 50 8.97 9.51 10.76
N ARG A 51 8.01 10.35 10.37
CA ARG A 51 8.29 11.68 9.80
C ARG A 51 8.99 12.60 10.79
N LYS A 52 8.57 12.63 12.06
CA LYS A 52 9.18 13.49 13.11
C LYS A 52 10.65 13.19 13.33
N VAL A 53 11.06 11.94 13.20
CA VAL A 53 12.46 11.51 13.33
C VAL A 53 13.22 11.51 12.01
N ASN A 54 12.61 11.98 10.91
CA ASN A 54 13.16 11.96 9.55
C ASN A 54 13.57 10.56 9.06
N ALA A 55 12.80 9.52 9.42
CA ALA A 55 12.95 8.21 8.79
C ALA A 55 12.64 8.31 7.29
N SER A 56 13.34 7.51 6.48
CA SER A 56 13.12 7.51 5.04
C SER A 56 11.94 6.61 4.69
N LEU A 57 10.87 7.19 4.16
CA LEU A 57 9.68 6.48 3.70
C LEU A 57 9.69 6.41 2.17
N TYR A 58 9.46 5.22 1.61
CA TYR A 58 9.52 4.99 0.17
C TYR A 58 8.24 4.35 -0.37
N VAL A 59 7.88 4.72 -1.60
CA VAL A 59 6.82 4.12 -2.41
C VAL A 59 7.28 4.00 -3.86
N THR A 60 6.75 3.05 -4.62
CA THR A 60 7.03 2.92 -6.06
C THR A 60 5.78 3.17 -6.90
N SER A 61 5.93 3.14 -8.24
CA SER A 61 4.77 3.35 -9.11
C SER A 61 3.78 2.18 -9.04
N LEU A 62 4.26 0.95 -8.81
CA LEU A 62 3.41 -0.21 -8.56
C LEU A 62 2.51 -0.03 -7.33
N VAL A 63 3.08 0.44 -6.20
CA VAL A 63 2.30 0.77 -4.99
C VAL A 63 1.22 1.81 -5.30
N LEU A 64 1.57 2.90 -5.99
CA LEU A 64 0.60 3.95 -6.32
C LEU A 64 -0.49 3.46 -7.29
N SER A 65 -0.14 2.57 -8.22
CA SER A 65 -1.10 1.95 -9.15
C SER A 65 -2.13 1.12 -8.39
N GLU A 66 -1.68 0.32 -7.43
CA GLU A 66 -2.57 -0.49 -6.61
C GLU A 66 -3.48 0.38 -5.74
N VAL A 67 -2.94 1.39 -5.06
CA VAL A 67 -3.74 2.37 -4.29
C VAL A 67 -4.82 3.00 -5.20
N TYR A 68 -4.44 3.46 -6.40
CA TYR A 68 -5.39 4.07 -7.33
C TYR A 68 -6.51 3.09 -7.72
N ASN A 69 -6.15 1.86 -8.09
CA ASN A 69 -7.09 0.85 -8.57
C ASN A 69 -8.04 0.38 -7.47
N VAL A 70 -7.55 0.21 -6.24
CA VAL A 70 -8.39 -0.18 -5.09
C VAL A 70 -9.39 0.92 -4.76
N LEU A 71 -8.94 2.18 -4.68
CA LEU A 71 -9.84 3.30 -4.38
C LEU A 71 -10.87 3.51 -5.49
N LEU A 72 -10.47 3.38 -6.75
CA LEU A 72 -11.39 3.50 -7.88
C LEU A 72 -12.42 2.37 -7.88
N SER A 73 -12.01 1.15 -7.57
CA SER A 73 -12.91 0.01 -7.45
C SER A 73 -13.92 0.22 -6.33
N ALA A 74 -13.48 0.70 -5.16
CA ALA A 74 -14.38 1.04 -4.06
C ALA A 74 -15.38 2.15 -4.42
N SER A 75 -14.95 3.19 -5.14
CA SER A 75 -15.85 4.22 -5.67
C SER A 75 -16.88 3.65 -6.63
N PHE A 76 -16.46 2.74 -7.52
CA PHE A 76 -17.36 2.08 -8.46
C PHE A 76 -18.39 1.20 -7.72
N ASP A 77 -17.96 0.44 -6.72
CA ASP A 77 -18.84 -0.41 -5.92
C ASP A 77 -19.88 0.42 -5.15
N ASN A 78 -19.47 1.54 -4.55
CA ASN A 78 -20.38 2.47 -3.88
C ASN A 78 -21.41 3.08 -4.86
N TRP A 79 -20.95 3.49 -6.05
CA TRP A 79 -21.80 4.03 -7.10
C TRP A 79 -22.77 2.98 -7.65
N LYS A 80 -22.35 1.73 -7.74
CA LYS A 80 -23.18 0.60 -8.16
C LYS A 80 -24.22 0.24 -7.09
N ALA A 81 -23.85 0.27 -5.82
CA ALA A 81 -24.74 -0.03 -4.70
C ALA A 81 -25.89 0.99 -4.55
N SER A 82 -25.69 2.25 -4.95
CA SER A 82 -26.75 3.27 -4.94
C SER A 82 -27.76 3.14 -6.07
N ARG A 83 -27.65 2.13 -6.95
CA ARG A 83 -28.50 1.92 -8.14
C ARG A 83 -29.29 0.62 -8.05
N MET A 84 -30.59 0.70 -8.33
CA MET A 84 -31.53 -0.43 -8.22
C MET A 84 -31.22 -1.61 -9.17
N THR A 85 -30.43 -1.40 -10.23
CA THR A 85 -30.06 -2.41 -11.25
C THR A 85 -28.56 -2.72 -11.24
N ALA A 86 -27.96 -2.81 -10.05
CA ALA A 86 -26.53 -2.93 -9.83
C ALA A 86 -25.82 -4.07 -10.60
N HIS A 87 -26.50 -5.19 -10.89
CA HIS A 87 -25.83 -6.45 -11.26
C HIS A 87 -25.14 -6.43 -12.64
N SER A 88 -25.57 -5.58 -13.57
CA SER A 88 -25.01 -5.50 -14.94
C SER A 88 -24.10 -4.31 -15.21
N LEU A 89 -23.91 -3.42 -14.23
CA LEU A 89 -23.14 -2.20 -14.43
C LEU A 89 -21.64 -2.50 -14.59
N ASN A 90 -21.00 -1.84 -15.55
CA ASN A 90 -19.61 -1.97 -15.93
C ASN A 90 -18.82 -0.67 -15.65
N LEU A 91 -17.66 -0.80 -15.02
CA LEU A 91 -16.81 0.34 -14.69
C LEU A 91 -16.47 1.21 -15.90
N LYS A 92 -16.04 0.59 -17.01
CA LYS A 92 -15.55 1.31 -18.18
C LYS A 92 -16.68 1.97 -18.98
N LYS A 93 -17.79 1.26 -19.15
CA LYS A 93 -18.90 1.70 -20.01
C LYS A 93 -19.88 2.61 -19.27
N ASP A 94 -20.20 2.29 -18.03
CA ASP A 94 -21.33 2.90 -17.32
C ASP A 94 -20.86 3.90 -16.26
N PHE A 95 -19.72 3.67 -15.60
CA PHE A 95 -19.23 4.55 -14.53
C PHE A 95 -18.29 5.65 -15.02
N ARG A 96 -17.29 5.33 -15.86
CA ARG A 96 -16.32 6.33 -16.37
C ARG A 96 -16.95 7.59 -16.99
N PRO A 97 -18.11 7.53 -17.68
CA PRO A 97 -18.72 8.73 -18.23
C PRO A 97 -19.40 9.64 -17.21
N THR A 98 -19.52 9.25 -15.94
CA THR A 98 -20.32 10.01 -14.96
C THR A 98 -19.49 11.05 -14.20
N GLU A 99 -20.16 12.06 -13.64
CA GLU A 99 -19.49 13.04 -12.76
C GLU A 99 -18.96 12.38 -11.48
N GLU A 100 -19.63 11.35 -10.94
CA GLU A 100 -19.12 10.65 -9.75
C GLU A 100 -17.77 9.95 -9.99
N PHE A 101 -17.50 9.48 -11.21
CA PHE A 101 -16.18 8.95 -11.58
C PHE A 101 -15.11 10.05 -11.58
N LYS A 102 -15.45 11.24 -12.11
CA LYS A 102 -14.56 12.40 -12.13
C LYS A 102 -14.26 12.89 -10.72
N ASP A 103 -15.27 13.01 -9.88
CA ASP A 103 -15.12 13.39 -8.47
C ASP A 103 -14.27 12.36 -7.70
N SER A 104 -14.53 11.06 -7.93
CA SER A 104 -13.71 9.97 -7.36
C SER A 104 -12.25 10.10 -7.79
N THR A 105 -12.01 10.35 -9.08
CA THR A 105 -10.65 10.50 -9.61
C THR A 105 -9.93 11.71 -9.00
N LEU A 106 -10.62 12.83 -8.81
CA LEU A 106 -10.06 14.01 -8.15
C LEU A 106 -9.69 13.73 -6.69
N ALA A 107 -10.55 13.02 -5.95
CA ALA A 107 -10.27 12.60 -4.59
C ALA A 107 -9.07 11.66 -4.51
N ILE A 108 -8.99 10.65 -5.38
CA ILE A 108 -7.87 9.70 -5.46
C ILE A 108 -6.57 10.43 -5.80
N ASN A 109 -6.59 11.35 -6.78
CA ASN A 109 -5.43 12.15 -7.14
C ASN A 109 -4.95 13.03 -5.97
N SER A 110 -5.88 13.54 -5.16
CA SER A 110 -5.54 14.28 -3.94
C SER A 110 -4.87 13.37 -2.89
N ALA A 111 -5.38 12.15 -2.71
CA ALA A 111 -4.76 11.14 -1.84
C ALA A 111 -3.33 10.79 -2.29
N ILE A 112 -3.11 10.53 -3.59
CA ILE A 112 -1.77 10.26 -4.15
C ILE A 112 -0.82 11.43 -3.92
N LYS A 113 -1.27 12.67 -4.14
CA LYS A 113 -0.45 13.87 -3.85
C LYS A 113 -0.05 13.94 -2.37
N ASN A 114 -0.92 13.53 -1.45
CA ASN A 114 -0.61 13.53 -0.03
C ASN A 114 0.33 12.37 0.35
N ILE A 115 0.20 11.20 -0.27
CA ILE A 115 1.17 10.11 -0.16
C ILE A 115 2.57 10.59 -0.59
N LEU A 116 2.67 11.28 -1.72
CA LEU A 116 3.95 11.81 -2.24
C LEU A 116 4.54 12.97 -1.43
N LYS A 117 3.75 13.60 -0.55
CA LYS A 117 4.28 14.55 0.46
C LYS A 117 4.83 13.83 1.69
N LEU A 118 4.35 12.61 1.96
CA LEU A 118 4.76 11.78 3.09
C LEU A 118 5.98 10.92 2.76
N ALA A 119 5.97 10.28 1.58
CA ALA A 119 6.95 9.29 1.15
C ALA A 119 7.64 9.72 -0.13
N SER A 120 8.93 9.39 -0.22
CA SER A 120 9.73 9.66 -1.41
C SER A 120 9.45 8.60 -2.48
N PRO A 121 9.19 9.00 -3.74
CA PRO A 121 9.08 8.04 -4.83
C PRO A 121 10.44 7.37 -5.07
N PHE A 122 10.40 6.06 -5.26
CA PHE A 122 11.55 5.24 -5.64
C PHE A 122 11.24 4.52 -6.96
N PRO A 123 12.21 4.40 -7.90
CA PRO A 123 11.98 3.68 -9.14
C PRO A 123 11.64 2.21 -8.87
N ASP A 124 10.70 1.64 -9.63
CA ASP A 124 10.39 0.19 -9.56
C ASP A 124 11.60 -0.68 -9.96
N ASN A 125 12.61 -0.07 -10.58
CA ASN A 125 13.94 -0.63 -10.82
C ASN A 125 13.93 -1.95 -11.63
N PHE A 126 12.97 -2.09 -12.55
CA PHE A 126 12.76 -3.30 -13.37
C PHE A 126 14.04 -3.82 -14.04
N ASN A 127 14.90 -2.92 -14.56
CA ASN A 127 16.16 -3.30 -15.19
C ASN A 127 17.15 -4.00 -14.24
N ASN A 128 17.01 -3.79 -12.93
CA ASN A 128 17.83 -4.37 -11.89
C ASN A 128 17.05 -5.42 -11.06
N SER A 129 15.80 -5.70 -11.43
CA SER A 129 14.98 -6.70 -10.76
C SER A 129 15.38 -8.09 -11.24
N ASP A 130 15.52 -9.04 -10.32
CA ASP A 130 15.79 -10.43 -10.67
C ASP A 130 14.46 -11.16 -10.90
N ALA A 131 14.06 -11.27 -12.17
CA ALA A 131 12.83 -11.93 -12.57
C ALA A 131 12.77 -13.41 -12.16
N GLU A 132 13.92 -14.09 -12.03
CA GLU A 132 13.97 -15.48 -11.58
C GLU A 132 13.68 -15.58 -10.09
N ILE A 133 14.24 -14.66 -9.28
CA ILE A 133 13.93 -14.55 -7.85
C ILE A 133 12.46 -14.20 -7.65
N ILE A 134 11.94 -13.19 -8.36
CA ILE A 134 10.53 -12.77 -8.27
C ILE A 134 9.61 -13.95 -8.61
N SER A 135 9.89 -14.66 -9.71
CA SER A 135 9.10 -15.83 -10.13
C SER A 135 9.08 -16.94 -9.06
N LYS A 136 10.20 -17.17 -8.36
CA LYS A 136 10.25 -18.13 -7.23
C LYS A 136 9.45 -17.67 -6.01
N MET A 137 9.35 -16.36 -5.77
CA MET A 137 8.54 -15.83 -4.67
C MET A 137 7.03 -15.93 -4.98
N CYS A 138 6.64 -15.80 -6.26
CA CYS A 138 5.23 -15.80 -6.71
C CYS A 138 4.45 -17.10 -6.43
N TYR A 139 5.09 -18.16 -5.93
CA TYR A 139 4.38 -19.33 -5.41
C TYR A 139 3.58 -19.04 -4.14
N TYR A 140 3.90 -17.97 -3.40
CA TYR A 140 3.35 -17.69 -2.07
C TYR A 140 2.70 -16.32 -1.91
N ALA A 141 2.86 -15.43 -2.89
CA ALA A 141 2.34 -14.08 -2.87
C ALA A 141 2.07 -13.61 -4.30
N ASP A 142 1.38 -12.47 -4.46
CA ASP A 142 1.19 -11.90 -5.77
C ASP A 142 2.48 -11.33 -6.36
N TYR A 143 2.45 -10.98 -7.65
CA TYR A 143 3.64 -10.49 -8.34
C TYR A 143 4.15 -9.15 -7.79
N ASN A 144 3.25 -8.25 -7.39
CA ASN A 144 3.62 -6.94 -6.87
C ASN A 144 4.28 -7.08 -5.50
N ASP A 145 3.74 -7.92 -4.62
CA ASP A 145 4.30 -8.28 -3.33
C ASP A 145 5.71 -8.84 -3.47
N CYS A 146 5.92 -9.70 -4.47
CA CYS A 146 7.22 -10.26 -4.80
C CYS A 146 8.20 -9.18 -5.27
N CYS A 147 7.75 -8.22 -6.09
CA CYS A 147 8.56 -7.06 -6.46
C CYS A 147 8.93 -6.19 -5.25
N PHE A 148 8.00 -5.98 -4.31
CA PHE A 148 8.24 -5.20 -3.10
C PHE A 148 9.26 -5.89 -2.19
N LEU A 149 9.11 -7.20 -1.98
CA LEU A 149 10.05 -8.02 -1.22
C LEU A 149 11.44 -8.00 -1.84
N GLU A 150 11.54 -8.23 -3.16
CA GLU A 150 12.82 -8.23 -3.87
C GLU A 150 13.54 -6.89 -3.72
N LEU A 151 12.86 -5.79 -4.01
CA LEU A 151 13.41 -4.45 -3.90
C LEU A 151 13.86 -4.13 -2.48
N ALA A 152 13.01 -4.40 -1.49
CA ALA A 152 13.33 -4.10 -0.10
C ALA A 152 14.50 -4.96 0.41
N GLN A 153 14.63 -6.21 -0.05
CA GLN A 153 15.79 -7.05 0.24
C GLN A 153 17.08 -6.54 -0.40
N GLN A 154 17.04 -6.13 -1.68
CA GLN A 154 18.20 -5.53 -2.36
C GLN A 154 18.71 -4.28 -1.64
N LYS A 155 17.80 -3.50 -1.04
CA LYS A 155 18.11 -2.24 -0.36
C LYS A 155 18.28 -2.37 1.15
N ASN A 156 18.05 -3.55 1.71
CA ASN A 156 18.00 -3.79 3.15
C ASN A 156 17.03 -2.83 3.87
N TRP A 157 15.84 -2.67 3.31
CA TRP A 157 14.76 -1.85 3.85
C TRP A 157 13.76 -2.70 4.63
N MET A 158 13.06 -2.06 5.56
CA MET A 158 11.91 -2.66 6.24
C MET A 158 10.68 -2.48 5.34
N ILE A 159 9.74 -3.43 5.34
CA ILE A 159 8.41 -3.20 4.75
C ILE A 159 7.41 -2.94 5.88
N PHE A 160 6.63 -1.87 5.77
CA PHE A 160 5.44 -1.66 6.58
C PHE A 160 4.23 -2.18 5.80
N THR A 161 3.62 -3.27 6.28
CA THR A 161 2.55 -3.98 5.59
C THR A 161 1.57 -4.63 6.58
N ARG A 162 0.36 -4.90 6.09
CA ARG A 162 -0.62 -5.79 6.72
C ARG A 162 -0.91 -7.04 5.89
N ASP A 163 -0.15 -7.29 4.84
CA ASP A 163 -0.37 -8.45 3.99
C ASP A 163 0.25 -9.70 4.61
N ASN A 164 -0.59 -10.71 4.84
CA ASN A 164 -0.14 -11.97 5.42
C ASN A 164 0.80 -12.73 4.47
N ASP A 165 0.66 -12.54 3.16
CA ASP A 165 1.49 -13.22 2.17
C ASP A 165 2.91 -12.65 2.20
N ILE A 166 3.07 -11.32 2.35
CA ILE A 166 4.38 -10.68 2.61
C ILE A 166 4.91 -11.02 4.02
N ILE A 167 4.07 -10.97 5.06
CA ILE A 167 4.49 -11.20 6.45
C ILE A 167 4.97 -12.65 6.67
N ASN A 168 4.35 -13.62 6.01
CA ASN A 168 4.70 -15.03 6.17
C ASN A 168 5.53 -15.56 5.00
N HIS A 169 5.97 -14.69 4.08
CA HIS A 169 6.71 -15.10 2.90
C HIS A 169 7.98 -15.90 3.27
N PRO A 170 8.14 -17.15 2.80
CA PRO A 170 9.22 -18.03 3.26
C PRO A 170 10.61 -17.55 2.84
N MET A 171 10.70 -16.78 1.75
CA MET A 171 11.97 -16.24 1.24
C MET A 171 12.35 -14.87 1.83
N ARG A 172 11.58 -14.35 2.79
CA ARG A 172 11.82 -13.01 3.35
C ARG A 172 13.08 -12.96 4.21
N THR A 173 13.97 -12.03 3.90
CA THR A 173 15.19 -11.77 4.69
C THR A 173 15.16 -10.46 5.48
N ILE A 174 14.24 -9.55 5.17
CA ILE A 174 14.10 -8.23 5.79
C ILE A 174 13.11 -8.19 6.96
N ASP A 175 13.23 -7.14 7.78
CA ASP A 175 12.29 -6.86 8.86
C ASP A 175 10.95 -6.35 8.30
N ILE A 176 9.85 -6.79 8.93
CA ILE A 176 8.49 -6.31 8.66
C ILE A 176 7.97 -5.54 9.85
N ILE A 177 7.37 -4.39 9.59
CA ILE A 177 6.54 -3.67 10.55
C ILE A 177 5.09 -4.03 10.24
N THR A 178 4.32 -4.44 11.24
CA THR A 178 2.89 -4.77 11.04
C THR A 178 2.06 -4.49 12.28
N ASN A 179 0.79 -4.14 12.09
CA ASN A 179 -0.17 -4.04 13.19
C ASN A 179 -1.09 -5.27 13.31
N LEU A 180 -0.80 -6.35 12.56
CA LEU A 180 -1.41 -7.65 12.79
C LEU A 180 -0.76 -8.32 14.00
N GLY A 181 -1.58 -8.81 14.93
CA GLY A 181 -1.10 -9.54 16.09
C GLY A 181 -2.10 -9.68 17.21
#